data_AF-A0A0C9UAR6-F1
#
_entry.id   AF-A0A0C9UAR6-F1
#
_cell.length_a   1.000
_cell.length_b   1.000
_cell.length_c   1.000
_cell.angle_alpha   90.00
_cell.angle_beta   90.00
_cell.angle_gamma   90.00
#
_symmetry.space_group_name_H-M   'P 1'
#
loop_
_entity.id
_entity.type
_entity.pdbx_description
1 polymer ?
#
loop_
_entity_poly.entity_id
_entity_poly.type
_entity_poly.pdbx_seq_one_letter_code
_entity_poly.pdbx_strand_id
1 'polypeptide(L)'
;MSISKLPAFLLFTFLFLVRNSHANFTFSYTPPTSCDDFTIKWTPDAVGNVEILLIPEHRMQKRYSISASAGNHTVTSSDFNFSPADKFVIVLTDATNFTSISDLITVGGVANPDCNTVDIESQPFNFHIEPEHPFLVACQSVDIIWNGSYVPPITIRVSYY
;
A
#
# COMPACT_ATOMS: atom_id res chain seq x y z
N MET A 1 56.81 10.43 5.30
CA MET A 1 55.37 10.64 5.51
C MET A 1 54.81 9.37 6.14
N SER A 2 54.60 9.39 7.46
CA SER A 2 54.15 8.22 8.23
C SER A 2 52.65 8.32 8.44
N ILE A 3 51.89 7.40 7.83
CA ILE A 3 50.44 7.29 7.99
C ILE A 3 50.17 6.86 9.43
N SER A 4 49.51 7.71 10.21
CA SER A 4 49.24 7.50 11.62
C SER A 4 48.27 6.33 11.80
N LYS A 5 48.57 5.47 12.79
CA LYS A 5 47.72 4.35 13.20
C LYS A 5 46.45 4.92 13.83
N LEU A 6 45.41 5.18 13.04
CA LEU A 6 44.07 5.37 13.60
C LEU A 6 43.75 4.12 14.42
N PRO A 7 43.38 4.25 15.70
CA PRO A 7 43.14 3.10 16.56
C PRO A 7 41.92 2.34 16.00
N ALA A 8 42.13 1.09 15.58
CA ALA A 8 41.09 0.19 15.08
C ALA A 8 39.87 0.07 16.01
N PHE A 9 40.06 0.43 17.29
CA PHE A 9 39.01 0.55 18.29
C PHE A 9 37.94 1.59 17.92
N LEU A 10 38.30 2.75 17.38
CA LEU A 10 37.32 3.77 16.95
C LEU A 10 36.48 3.31 15.75
N LEU A 11 37.05 2.52 14.84
CA LEU A 11 36.32 1.95 13.70
C LEU A 11 35.27 0.93 14.15
N PHE A 12 35.60 0.11 15.16
CA PHE A 12 34.68 -0.88 15.73
C PHE A 12 33.54 -0.24 16.53
N THR A 13 33.81 0.84 17.29
CA THR A 13 32.75 1.56 18.02
C THR A 13 31.80 2.28 17.06
N PHE A 14 32.31 2.84 15.96
CA PHE A 14 31.49 3.47 14.94
C PHE A 14 30.56 2.45 14.26
N LEU A 15 31.09 1.29 13.83
CA LEU A 15 30.30 0.21 13.21
C LEU A 15 29.23 -0.39 14.15
N PHE A 16 29.45 -0.40 15.47
CA PHE A 16 28.43 -0.83 16.43
C PHE A 16 27.32 0.21 16.63
N LEU A 17 27.62 1.51 16.53
CA LEU A 17 26.64 2.59 16.61
C LEU A 17 25.82 2.76 15.33
N VAL A 18 26.33 2.37 14.15
CA VAL A 18 25.57 2.37 12.88
C VAL A 18 24.75 1.09 12.67
N ARG A 19 24.59 0.23 13.68
CA ARG A 19 23.45 -0.71 13.70
C ARG A 19 22.19 0.10 13.97
N ASN A 20 21.79 0.89 12.97
CA ASN A 20 20.44 1.39 12.87
C ASN A 20 19.54 0.18 12.98
N SER A 21 18.95 -0.01 14.16
CA SER A 21 17.76 -0.79 14.31
C SER A 21 16.69 -0.08 13.51
N HIS A 22 16.70 -0.30 12.20
CA HIS A 22 15.52 -0.12 11.37
C HIS A 22 14.52 -1.10 11.97
N ALA A 23 13.74 -0.61 12.94
CA ALA A 23 12.61 -1.35 13.45
C ALA A 23 11.73 -1.60 12.24
N ASN A 24 11.52 -2.87 11.92
CA ASN A 24 10.69 -3.24 10.78
C ASN A 24 9.36 -2.53 10.94
N PHE A 25 9.06 -1.63 10.01
CA PHE A 25 7.79 -0.96 9.95
C PHE A 25 6.74 -2.02 9.64
N THR A 26 5.87 -2.28 10.61
CA THR A 26 4.85 -3.33 10.57
C THR A 26 3.51 -2.71 10.88
N PHE A 27 2.45 -3.38 10.46
CA PHE A 27 1.09 -2.94 10.79
C PHE A 27 0.19 -4.13 11.09
N SER A 28 -0.92 -3.82 11.73
CA SER A 28 -2.04 -4.70 12.04
C SER A 28 -3.34 -3.99 11.68
N TYR A 29 -4.42 -4.73 11.55
CA TYR A 29 -5.72 -4.17 11.19
C TYR A 29 -6.85 -4.94 11.88
N THR A 30 -8.00 -4.29 12.06
CA THR A 30 -9.23 -4.98 12.48
C THR A 30 -9.71 -5.88 11.34
N PRO A 31 -10.28 -7.06 11.62
CA PRO A 31 -10.88 -7.89 10.58
C PRO A 31 -11.90 -7.07 9.76
N PRO A 32 -11.71 -6.91 8.44
CA PRO A 32 -12.58 -6.06 7.66
C PRO A 32 -13.97 -6.69 7.55
N THR A 33 -14.98 -5.93 7.95
CA THR A 33 -16.39 -6.28 7.81
C THR A 33 -17.02 -5.22 6.91
N SER A 34 -17.87 -5.63 5.98
CA SER A 34 -18.56 -4.69 5.10
C SER A 34 -19.36 -3.71 5.97
N CYS A 35 -19.10 -2.42 5.78
CA CYS A 35 -19.81 -1.33 6.43
C CYS A 35 -19.67 -1.28 7.95
N ASP A 36 -18.46 -1.59 8.40
CA ASP A 36 -17.99 -1.38 9.76
C ASP A 36 -16.73 -0.52 9.73
N ASP A 37 -16.33 -0.05 10.90
CA ASP A 37 -15.09 0.70 11.06
C ASP A 37 -13.88 -0.19 10.74
N PHE A 38 -13.11 0.18 9.72
CA PHE A 38 -11.87 -0.49 9.38
C PHE A 38 -10.68 0.29 9.96
N THR A 39 -10.00 -0.31 10.93
CA THR A 39 -8.89 0.34 11.65
C THR A 39 -7.57 -0.32 11.29
N ILE A 40 -6.58 0.48 10.89
CA ILE A 40 -5.21 0.04 10.64
C ILE A 40 -4.31 0.69 11.70
N LYS A 41 -3.42 -0.10 12.29
CA LYS A 41 -2.45 0.35 13.29
C LYS A 41 -1.03 -0.03 12.90
N TRP A 42 -0.05 0.84 13.10
CA TRP A 42 1.35 0.57 12.72
C TRP A 42 2.33 0.68 13.89
N THR A 43 3.51 0.10 13.72
CA THR A 43 4.61 0.12 14.69
C THR A 43 5.94 -0.04 13.95
N PRO A 44 7.00 0.72 14.29
CA PRO A 44 7.05 1.75 15.32
C PRO A 44 6.21 2.99 14.97
N ASP A 45 6.10 3.92 15.92
CA ASP A 45 5.49 5.23 15.66
C ASP A 45 6.20 5.90 14.48
N ALA A 46 5.44 6.17 13.42
CA ALA A 46 5.88 7.01 12.32
C ALA A 46 5.63 8.47 12.66
N VAL A 47 6.59 9.34 12.33
CA VAL A 47 6.43 10.79 12.41
C VAL A 47 6.46 11.35 11.00
N GLY A 48 5.45 12.13 10.64
CA GLY A 48 5.29 12.70 9.31
C GLY A 48 4.13 12.08 8.54
N ASN A 49 4.19 12.14 7.21
CA ASN A 49 3.10 11.64 6.37
C ASN A 49 3.18 10.12 6.24
N VAL A 50 2.11 9.44 6.65
CA VAL A 50 1.87 8.03 6.40
C VAL A 50 0.84 7.92 5.28
N GLU A 51 1.19 7.19 4.24
CA GLU A 51 0.30 6.85 3.14
C GLU A 51 -0.18 5.41 3.28
N ILE A 52 -1.49 5.24 3.13
CA ILE A 52 -2.16 3.95 3.17
C ILE A 52 -2.88 3.78 1.84
N LEU A 53 -2.58 2.70 1.14
CA LEU A 53 -3.19 2.38 -0.13
C LEU A 53 -3.88 1.03 0.00
N LEU A 54 -5.21 1.02 -0.16
CA LEU A 54 -6.00 -0.20 -0.30
C LEU A 54 -6.10 -0.52 -1.79
N ILE A 55 -5.61 -1.68 -2.19
CA ILE A 55 -5.62 -2.13 -3.59
C ILE A 55 -6.60 -3.31 -3.69
N PRO A 56 -7.87 -3.06 -4.04
CA PRO A 56 -8.87 -4.11 -4.20
C PRO A 56 -8.72 -4.89 -5.52
N GLU A 57 -9.23 -6.12 -5.52
CA GLU A 57 -9.39 -6.96 -6.70
C GLU A 57 -10.56 -6.38 -7.54
N HIS A 58 -10.26 -5.87 -8.74
CA HIS A 58 -11.24 -5.32 -9.70
C HIS A 58 -11.97 -4.03 -9.31
N ARG A 59 -11.43 -3.23 -8.38
CA ARG A 59 -11.97 -1.90 -8.05
C ARG A 59 -10.86 -0.84 -8.06
N MET A 60 -11.24 0.43 -7.98
CA MET A 60 -10.25 1.50 -7.84
C MET A 60 -9.53 1.41 -6.49
N GLN A 61 -8.22 1.69 -6.51
CA GLN A 61 -7.43 1.79 -5.30
C GLN A 61 -7.89 2.98 -4.44
N LYS A 62 -7.94 2.81 -3.12
CA LYS A 62 -8.26 3.88 -2.18
C LYS A 62 -7.01 4.34 -1.45
N ARG A 63 -6.77 5.65 -1.45
CA ARG A 63 -5.62 6.26 -0.77
C ARG A 63 -6.07 7.06 0.45
N TYR A 64 -5.42 6.83 1.58
CA TYR A 64 -5.52 7.64 2.78
C TYR A 64 -4.15 8.23 3.08
N SER A 65 -4.10 9.55 3.29
CA SER A 65 -2.88 10.24 3.70
C SER A 65 -3.10 10.88 5.05
N ILE A 66 -2.22 10.59 6.00
CA ILE A 66 -2.38 10.98 7.39
C ILE A 66 -1.08 11.59 7.87
N SER A 67 -1.16 12.78 8.43
CA SER A 67 -0.04 13.36 9.16
C SER A 67 0.02 12.74 10.55
N ALA A 68 0.88 11.73 10.69
CA ALA A 68 1.12 11.04 11.94
C ALA A 68 2.09 11.85 12.83
N SER A 69 1.80 11.87 14.12
CA SER A 69 2.67 12.38 15.17
C SER A 69 3.04 11.24 16.12
N ALA A 70 4.10 11.40 16.90
CA ALA A 70 4.46 10.42 17.93
C ALA A 70 3.25 10.14 18.84
N GLY A 71 2.93 8.87 19.05
CA GLY A 71 1.73 8.41 19.77
C GLY A 71 0.45 8.25 18.95
N ASN A 72 0.38 8.73 17.70
CA ASN A 72 -0.74 8.48 16.79
C ASN A 72 -0.35 7.44 15.73
N HIS A 73 -0.74 6.20 15.99
CA HIS A 73 -0.36 5.03 15.19
C HIS A 73 -1.57 4.34 14.56
N THR A 74 -2.69 5.06 14.39
CA THR A 74 -3.93 4.45 13.92
C THR A 74 -4.67 5.32 12.92
N VAL A 75 -5.24 4.68 11.90
CA VAL A 75 -6.34 5.24 11.11
C VAL A 75 -7.58 4.40 11.33
N THR A 76 -8.74 5.04 11.33
CA THR A 76 -10.02 4.35 11.21
C THR A 76 -10.78 4.95 10.03
N SER A 77 -11.21 4.11 9.10
CA SER A 77 -12.13 4.48 8.03
C SER A 77 -13.52 4.01 8.39
N SER A 78 -14.43 4.95 8.64
CA SER A 78 -15.87 4.68 8.83
C SER A 78 -16.60 4.39 7.52
N ASP A 79 -15.99 4.76 6.40
CA ASP A 79 -16.57 4.66 5.05
C ASP A 79 -16.03 3.42 4.30
N PHE A 80 -15.86 2.32 5.03
CA PHE A 80 -15.36 1.06 4.48
C PHE A 80 -16.48 0.33 3.72
N ASN A 81 -16.70 0.75 2.48
CA ASN A 81 -17.77 0.26 1.60
C ASN A 81 -17.35 -0.87 0.64
N PHE A 82 -16.41 -1.72 1.04
CA PHE A 82 -16.17 -2.97 0.31
C PHE A 82 -17.29 -3.96 0.56
N SER A 83 -17.72 -4.67 -0.49
CA SER A 83 -18.77 -5.68 -0.40
C SER A 83 -18.23 -6.95 0.27
N PRO A 84 -19.09 -7.80 0.86
CA PRO A 84 -18.67 -9.11 1.33
C PRO A 84 -17.99 -9.91 0.23
N ALA A 85 -16.92 -10.63 0.60
CA ALA A 85 -16.05 -11.39 -0.31
C ALA A 85 -15.18 -10.56 -1.28
N ASP A 86 -15.29 -9.22 -1.30
CA ASP A 86 -14.26 -8.39 -1.95
C ASP A 86 -12.90 -8.73 -1.35
N LYS A 87 -11.87 -8.72 -2.20
CA LYS A 87 -10.48 -8.94 -1.77
C LYS A 87 -9.64 -7.72 -2.00
N PHE A 88 -8.66 -7.47 -1.13
CA PHE A 88 -7.74 -6.36 -1.28
C PHE A 88 -6.43 -6.61 -0.54
N VAL A 89 -5.39 -5.85 -0.87
CA VAL A 89 -4.16 -5.75 -0.10
C VAL A 89 -4.00 -4.33 0.44
N ILE A 90 -3.25 -4.21 1.54
CA ILE A 90 -2.89 -2.93 2.16
C ILE A 90 -1.42 -2.68 1.89
N VAL A 91 -1.12 -1.52 1.33
CA VAL A 91 0.25 -1.00 1.23
C VAL A 91 0.36 0.20 2.15
N LEU A 92 1.27 0.13 3.10
CA LEU A 92 1.51 1.19 4.07
C LEU A 92 2.92 1.75 3.85
N THR A 93 3.03 3.05 3.62
CA THR A 93 4.31 3.75 3.40
C THR A 93 4.46 4.90 4.39
N ASP A 94 5.63 5.02 5.02
CA ASP A 94 5.92 6.12 5.94
C ASP A 94 6.70 7.28 5.28
N ALA A 95 6.95 8.34 6.05
CA ALA A 95 7.67 9.53 5.60
C ALA A 95 9.14 9.26 5.22
N THR A 96 9.69 8.11 5.61
CA THR A 96 11.04 7.66 5.24
C THR A 96 11.04 6.71 4.04
N ASN A 97 9.88 6.49 3.42
CA ASN A 97 9.64 5.57 2.31
C ASN A 97 9.86 4.08 2.67
N PHE A 98 9.74 3.70 3.95
CA PHE A 98 9.59 2.29 4.27
C PHE A 98 8.18 1.84 3.92
N THR A 99 8.09 0.74 3.19
CA THR A 99 6.82 0.16 2.75
C THR A 99 6.61 -1.22 3.37
N SER A 100 5.42 -1.46 3.90
CA SER A 100 4.94 -2.76 4.34
C SER A 100 3.68 -3.13 3.56
N ILE A 101 3.52 -4.42 3.25
CA ILE A 101 2.40 -4.94 2.46
C ILE A 101 1.73 -6.08 3.22
N SER A 102 0.40 -6.14 3.22
CA SER A 102 -0.36 -7.26 3.80
C SER A 102 -0.41 -8.46 2.86
N ASP A 103 -0.81 -9.61 3.39
CA ASP A 103 -1.38 -10.69 2.57
C ASP A 103 -2.71 -10.24 1.92
N LEU A 104 -3.24 -11.07 1.02
CA LEU A 104 -4.56 -10.86 0.42
C LEU A 104 -5.65 -11.02 1.47
N ILE A 105 -6.41 -9.94 1.71
CA ILE A 105 -7.46 -9.88 2.71
C ILE A 105 -8.81 -10.07 2.03
N THR A 106 -9.70 -10.84 2.65
CA THR A 106 -11.09 -10.99 2.20
C THR A 106 -12.02 -10.28 3.18
N VAL A 107 -12.95 -9.47 2.66
CA VAL A 107 -13.95 -8.78 3.46
C VAL A 107 -14.98 -9.76 3.98
N GLY A 108 -15.27 -9.66 5.28
CA GLY A 108 -16.25 -10.47 5.99
C GLY A 108 -17.70 -10.12 5.64
N GLY A 109 -18.61 -10.48 6.55
CA GLY A 109 -20.04 -10.23 6.40
C GLY A 109 -20.42 -8.74 6.41
N VAL A 110 -21.71 -8.46 6.45
CA VAL A 110 -22.25 -7.09 6.54
C VAL A 110 -22.56 -6.76 7.99
N ALA A 111 -21.94 -5.71 8.53
CA ALA A 111 -22.23 -5.22 9.88
C ALA A 111 -23.50 -4.35 9.89
N ASN A 112 -23.67 -3.51 8.88
CA ASN A 112 -24.83 -2.63 8.71
C ASN A 112 -25.45 -2.83 7.32
N PRO A 113 -26.67 -3.38 7.20
CA PRO A 113 -27.30 -3.67 5.91
C PRO A 113 -27.70 -2.43 5.11
N ASP A 114 -27.81 -1.26 5.75
CA ASP A 114 -28.26 -0.01 5.11
C ASP A 114 -27.13 0.78 4.45
N CYS A 115 -25.89 0.30 4.54
CA CYS A 115 -24.75 0.97 3.94
C CYS A 115 -24.74 0.81 2.42
N ASN A 116 -24.28 1.86 1.74
CA ASN A 116 -24.10 1.79 0.30
C ASN A 116 -22.75 1.16 -0.05
N THR A 117 -22.75 -0.13 -0.41
CA THR A 117 -21.56 -0.82 -0.96
C THR A 117 -21.40 -0.63 -2.47
N VAL A 118 -22.32 0.08 -3.12
CA VAL A 118 -22.22 0.35 -4.56
C VAL A 118 -20.99 1.20 -4.79
N ASP A 119 -20.07 0.66 -5.59
CA ASP A 119 -18.91 1.38 -6.05
C ASP A 119 -19.35 2.48 -7.02
N ILE A 120 -19.55 3.68 -6.50
CA ILE A 120 -19.84 4.85 -7.37
C ILE A 120 -18.62 5.23 -8.22
N GLU A 121 -17.43 4.73 -7.85
CA GLU A 121 -16.17 4.87 -8.60
C GLU A 121 -15.84 3.58 -9.34
N SER A 122 -16.77 3.06 -10.15
CA SER A 122 -16.48 1.91 -10.99
C SER A 122 -15.26 2.22 -11.86
N GLN A 123 -14.26 1.33 -11.84
CA GLN A 123 -13.06 1.50 -12.63
C GLN A 123 -13.43 1.61 -14.13
N PRO A 124 -13.10 2.72 -14.83
CA PRO A 124 -13.57 2.95 -16.20
C PRO A 124 -12.95 1.96 -17.19
N PHE A 125 -11.83 1.33 -16.83
CA PHE A 125 -11.19 0.27 -17.59
C PHE A 125 -10.38 -0.62 -16.64
N ASN A 126 -10.38 -1.93 -16.91
CA ASN A 126 -9.49 -2.89 -16.27
C ASN A 126 -8.36 -3.25 -17.24
N PHE A 127 -7.13 -3.29 -16.75
CA PHE A 127 -6.03 -3.92 -17.48
C PHE A 127 -5.92 -5.36 -17.00
N HIS A 128 -5.87 -6.30 -17.93
CA HIS A 128 -5.49 -7.68 -17.63
C HIS A 128 -4.33 -8.07 -18.53
N ILE A 129 -3.50 -8.96 -18.02
CA ILE A 129 -2.52 -9.65 -18.84
C ILE A 129 -3.27 -10.75 -19.60
N GLU A 130 -3.04 -10.91 -20.90
CA GLU A 130 -3.69 -11.98 -21.65
C GLU A 130 -3.18 -13.36 -21.17
N PRO A 131 -4.05 -14.38 -21.10
CA PRO A 131 -3.67 -15.70 -20.59
C PRO A 131 -2.51 -16.35 -21.36
N GLU A 132 -2.37 -16.00 -22.64
CA GLU A 132 -1.31 -16.43 -23.53
C GLU A 132 0.07 -15.82 -23.22
N HIS A 133 0.12 -14.75 -22.44
CA HIS A 133 1.35 -14.08 -22.01
C HIS A 133 1.34 -13.82 -20.49
N PRO A 134 1.31 -14.86 -19.63
CA PRO A 134 0.91 -14.73 -18.23
C PRO A 134 1.87 -13.95 -17.31
N PHE A 135 2.99 -13.44 -17.84
CA PHE A 135 3.97 -12.67 -17.08
C PHE A 135 4.47 -11.48 -17.88
N LEU A 136 4.69 -10.38 -17.18
CA LEU A 136 5.41 -9.21 -17.70
C LEU A 136 6.89 -9.34 -17.34
N VAL A 137 7.77 -9.17 -18.32
CA VAL A 137 9.21 -9.09 -18.07
C VAL A 137 9.60 -7.62 -17.95
N ALA A 138 10.40 -7.29 -16.93
CA ALA A 138 10.95 -5.95 -16.78
C ALA A 138 11.72 -5.54 -18.05
N CYS A 139 11.54 -4.29 -18.48
CA CYS A 139 12.14 -3.72 -19.70
C CYS A 139 11.67 -4.35 -21.02
N GLN A 140 10.59 -5.14 -21.02
CA GLN A 140 9.95 -5.62 -22.24
C GLN A 140 8.89 -4.63 -22.71
N SER A 141 8.81 -4.40 -24.03
CA SER A 141 7.69 -3.67 -24.64
C SER A 141 6.40 -4.47 -24.46
N VAL A 142 5.31 -3.77 -24.12
CA VAL A 142 3.97 -4.35 -23.99
C VAL A 142 3.03 -3.60 -24.92
N ASP A 143 2.19 -4.34 -25.63
CA ASP A 143 1.12 -3.77 -26.44
C ASP A 143 -0.12 -3.58 -25.57
N ILE A 144 -0.74 -2.40 -25.68
CA ILE A 144 -1.99 -2.09 -25.00
C ILE A 144 -3.11 -2.24 -26.02
N ILE A 145 -3.90 -3.30 -25.85
CA ILE A 145 -4.99 -3.65 -26.75
C ILE A 145 -6.32 -3.30 -26.07
N TRP A 146 -7.23 -2.74 -26.87
CA TRP A 146 -8.57 -2.37 -26.45
C TRP A 146 -9.59 -3.34 -27.07
N ASN A 147 -10.33 -4.09 -26.26
CA ASN A 147 -11.56 -4.79 -26.68
C ASN A 147 -12.59 -3.82 -27.34
N GLY A 148 -13.30 -4.19 -28.40
CA GLY A 148 -13.97 -3.28 -29.35
C GLY A 148 -15.09 -2.33 -28.86
N SER A 149 -15.24 -2.06 -27.57
CA SER A 149 -16.31 -1.22 -26.97
C SER A 149 -15.84 0.12 -26.40
N TYR A 150 -14.57 0.51 -26.54
CA TYR A 150 -14.08 1.76 -25.96
C TYR A 150 -14.47 2.99 -26.80
N VAL A 151 -14.83 4.07 -26.09
CA VAL A 151 -15.11 5.39 -26.69
C VAL A 151 -13.90 6.31 -26.42
N PRO A 152 -13.18 6.77 -27.45
CA PRO A 152 -12.04 7.68 -27.28
C PRO A 152 -12.49 9.09 -26.83
N PRO A 153 -11.59 9.89 -26.21
CA PRO A 153 -10.16 9.63 -26.03
C PRO A 153 -9.83 8.95 -24.70
N ILE A 154 -8.94 7.95 -24.74
CA ILE A 154 -8.33 7.37 -23.53
C ILE A 154 -6.95 8.00 -23.35
N THR A 155 -6.70 8.56 -22.16
CA THR A 155 -5.38 9.07 -21.79
C THR A 155 -4.75 8.12 -20.78
N ILE A 156 -3.69 7.42 -21.18
CA ILE A 156 -2.85 6.64 -20.27
C ILE A 156 -1.76 7.56 -19.75
N ARG A 157 -1.63 7.68 -18.43
CA ARG A 157 -0.50 8.36 -17.79
C ARG A 157 0.39 7.33 -17.11
N VAL A 158 1.64 7.28 -17.53
CA VAL A 158 2.68 6.52 -16.84
C VAL A 158 3.31 7.46 -15.82
N SER A 159 3.12 7.14 -14.55
CA SER A 159 3.80 7.84 -13.45
C SER A 159 5.05 7.05 -13.06
N TYR A 160 6.20 7.72 -13.07
CA TYR A 160 7.42 7.19 -12.48
C TYR A 160 7.45 7.64 -11.02
N TYR A 161 7.47 6.69 -10.09
CA TYR A 161 7.66 6.93 -8.66
C TYR A 161 9.11 6.63 -8.29
#